data_AF-A0A9D2U175-F1
#
_entry.id   AF-A0A9D2U175-F1
#
_cell.length_a   1.000
_cell.length_b   1.000
_cell.length_c   1.000
_cell.angle_alpha   90.00
_cell.angle_beta   90.00
_cell.angle_gamma   90.00
#
_symmetry.space_group_name_H-M   'P 1'
#
loop_
_entity.id
_entity.type
_entity.pdbx_description
1 polymer ?
#
loop_
_entity_poly.entity_id
_entity_poly.type
_entity_poly.pdbx_seq_one_letter_code
_entity_poly.pdbx_strand_id
1 'polypeptide(L)'
;MPPAIDWICAHNAEGPAPARGQRFGEDQESAGIRLSSEISAPAREQIFRESRESQRIHGFLAPGHVSVITGSRIFEPLARKYGLPFVVAGFEGKEILAAIAALVKLQGRGRVLNMYPSAVTEEGNREAQERVMRFFEPCDAAWRGLGVIAGSGRKLRKEYEAFDAGGAELMEDVGGNPACRCAQVLMGRIRPRECPLFGKVCTPQTPQGACMVSTEGSCFSCWQSEGL
;
A
#
# COMPACT_ATOMS: atom_id res chain seq x y z
N MET A 1 -9.38 32.30 2.33
CA MET A 1 -9.45 30.84 2.54
C MET A 1 -8.09 30.27 2.19
N PRO A 2 -7.32 29.72 3.14
CA PRO A 2 -6.06 29.07 2.79
C PRO A 2 -6.36 27.73 2.07
N PRO A 3 -5.50 27.29 1.14
CA PRO A 3 -5.63 25.99 0.51
C PRO A 3 -5.38 24.89 1.54
N ALA A 4 -6.29 23.92 1.63
CA ALA A 4 -6.07 22.70 2.39
C ALA A 4 -5.06 21.81 1.62
N ILE A 5 -4.06 21.27 2.31
CA ILE A 5 -3.20 20.21 1.78
C ILE A 5 -3.68 18.89 2.37
N ASP A 6 -4.10 17.98 1.48
CA ASP A 6 -4.54 16.63 1.81
C ASP A 6 -3.34 15.70 2.04
N TRP A 7 -3.52 14.75 2.96
CA TRP A 7 -2.69 13.56 3.06
C TRP A 7 -2.82 12.74 1.77
N ILE A 8 -1.86 12.85 0.85
CA ILE A 8 -1.83 12.03 -0.36
C ILE A 8 -1.07 10.74 -0.06
N CYS A 9 -1.78 9.75 0.48
CA CYS A 9 -1.34 8.37 0.38
C CYS A 9 -1.42 7.98 -1.10
N ALA A 10 -0.35 7.48 -1.72
CA ALA A 10 -0.33 7.09 -3.14
C ALA A 10 -1.31 5.95 -3.51
N HIS A 11 -2.11 5.47 -2.54
CA HIS A 11 -3.19 4.50 -2.70
C HIS A 11 -4.58 5.17 -2.84
N ASN A 12 -4.74 6.43 -2.41
CA ASN A 12 -6.00 7.16 -2.46
C ASN A 12 -6.14 7.90 -3.80
N ALA A 13 -6.65 7.20 -4.81
CA ALA A 13 -7.22 7.86 -6.00
C ALA A 13 -8.63 8.44 -5.74
N GLU A 14 -9.22 8.20 -4.57
CA GLU A 14 -10.54 8.68 -4.20
C GLU A 14 -10.54 9.23 -2.76
N GLY A 15 -10.94 10.49 -2.62
CA GLY A 15 -11.24 11.12 -1.33
C GLY A 15 -12.06 12.39 -1.53
N PRO A 16 -13.34 12.43 -1.11
CA PRO A 16 -14.12 13.66 -1.09
C PRO A 16 -13.69 14.55 0.09
N ALA A 17 -13.74 15.87 -0.12
CA ALA A 17 -13.35 16.89 0.85
C ALA A 17 -13.99 16.67 2.25
N PRO A 18 -13.22 16.70 3.36
CA PRO A 18 -13.79 16.53 4.68
C PRO A 18 -14.60 17.77 5.09
N ALA A 19 -15.88 17.52 5.40
CA ALA A 19 -16.75 18.47 6.07
C ALA A 19 -16.22 18.81 7.47
N ARG A 20 -16.31 20.11 7.78
CA ARG A 20 -15.97 20.82 9.02
C ARG A 20 -16.00 19.98 10.31
N GLY A 21 -14.96 20.14 11.13
CA GLY A 21 -15.16 20.12 12.59
C GLY A 21 -14.02 19.64 13.47
N GLN A 22 -12.79 20.15 13.35
CA GLN A 22 -11.84 20.17 14.47
C GLN A 22 -11.05 21.49 14.44
N ARG A 23 -11.29 22.35 15.44
CA ARG A 23 -10.54 23.58 15.66
C ARG A 23 -9.19 23.21 16.28
N PHE A 24 -8.10 23.48 15.57
CA PHE A 24 -6.77 23.68 16.14
C PHE A 24 -6.39 25.16 15.97
N GLY A 25 -5.70 25.68 16.98
CA GLY A 25 -5.43 27.10 17.20
C GLY A 25 -4.74 27.80 16.03
N GLU A 26 -4.97 29.11 15.97
CA GLU A 26 -4.34 30.05 15.05
C GLU A 26 -2.84 30.09 15.26
N ASP A 27 -2.08 29.63 14.26
CA ASP A 27 -0.78 30.15 13.83
C ASP A 27 -0.54 29.67 12.38
N GLN A 28 -0.23 30.59 11.47
CA GLN A 28 -0.09 30.32 10.03
C GLN A 28 1.34 29.92 9.62
N GLU A 29 1.42 29.20 8.49
CA GLU A 29 2.56 29.01 7.56
C GLU A 29 3.49 27.80 7.72
N SER A 30 3.01 26.62 7.32
CA SER A 30 3.72 25.71 6.39
C SER A 30 2.81 24.54 6.04
N ALA A 31 2.32 24.50 4.80
CA ALA A 31 1.50 23.40 4.32
C ALA A 31 2.44 22.31 3.79
N GLY A 32 2.60 21.22 4.56
CA GLY A 32 3.57 20.17 4.27
C GLY A 32 2.95 18.96 3.56
N ILE A 33 3.68 18.34 2.63
CA ILE A 33 3.25 17.17 1.86
C ILE A 33 3.96 15.92 2.40
N ARG A 34 3.18 14.88 2.73
CA ARG A 34 3.69 13.54 3.09
C ARG A 34 3.11 12.50 2.14
N LEU A 35 3.98 11.79 1.42
CA LEU A 35 3.58 10.73 0.49
C LEU A 35 4.11 9.39 0.97
N SER A 36 3.22 8.50 1.43
CA SER A 36 3.58 7.09 1.67
C SER A 36 3.52 6.33 0.34
N SER A 37 4.65 5.74 0.00
CA SER A 37 5.11 5.36 -1.33
C SER A 37 4.20 4.42 -2.12
N GLU A 38 4.24 4.58 -3.44
CA GLU A 38 4.10 3.48 -4.41
C GLU A 38 4.91 2.24 -3.96
N ILE A 39 4.43 1.03 -4.24
CA ILE A 39 5.24 -0.16 -3.96
C ILE A 39 6.44 -0.16 -4.91
N SER A 40 7.56 0.37 -4.46
CA SER A 40 8.82 0.46 -5.19
C SER A 40 9.32 -0.93 -5.59
N ALA A 41 10.20 -1.00 -6.59
CA ALA A 41 10.79 -2.27 -7.02
C ALA A 41 11.48 -3.03 -5.87
N PRO A 42 12.26 -2.39 -4.97
CA PRO A 42 12.86 -3.06 -3.82
C PRO A 42 11.84 -3.60 -2.82
N ALA A 43 10.79 -2.85 -2.51
CA ALA A 43 9.72 -3.31 -1.60
C ALA A 43 9.00 -4.53 -2.16
N ARG A 44 8.66 -4.52 -3.46
CA ARG A 44 8.07 -5.68 -4.14
C ARG A 44 9.01 -6.87 -4.04
N GLU A 45 10.26 -6.73 -4.48
CA GLU A 45 11.24 -7.82 -4.44
C GLU A 45 11.35 -8.45 -3.03
N GLN A 46 11.39 -7.63 -1.98
CA GLN A 46 11.46 -8.10 -0.60
C GLN A 46 10.21 -8.89 -0.17
N ILE A 47 9.01 -8.34 -0.40
CA ILE A 47 7.73 -9.02 -0.10
C ILE A 47 7.68 -10.37 -0.80
N PHE A 48 8.16 -10.42 -2.04
CA PHE A 48 8.18 -11.62 -2.86
C PHE A 48 9.14 -12.67 -2.32
N ARG A 49 10.36 -12.27 -1.94
CA ARG A 49 11.35 -13.16 -1.33
C ARG A 49 10.81 -13.81 -0.06
N GLU A 50 10.29 -13.01 0.87
CA GLU A 50 9.68 -13.48 2.12
C GLU A 50 8.50 -14.43 1.88
N SER A 51 7.66 -14.11 0.90
CA SER A 51 6.52 -14.94 0.52
C SER A 51 6.94 -16.30 -0.03
N ARG A 52 8.03 -16.35 -0.81
CA ARG A 52 8.57 -17.59 -1.40
C ARG A 52 9.17 -18.53 -0.37
N GLU A 53 9.86 -17.98 0.63
CA GLU A 53 10.42 -18.76 1.74
C GLU A 53 9.33 -19.49 2.52
N SER A 54 8.14 -18.87 2.65
CA SER A 54 6.99 -19.53 3.27
C SER A 54 6.33 -20.63 2.42
N GLN A 55 6.68 -20.78 1.14
CA GLN A 55 6.09 -21.74 0.17
C GLN A 55 4.55 -21.68 0.01
N ARG A 56 3.88 -20.61 0.48
CA ARG A 56 2.40 -20.54 0.52
C ARG A 56 1.76 -19.80 -0.65
N ILE A 57 2.52 -19.03 -1.42
CA ILE A 57 1.98 -18.15 -2.48
C ILE A 57 2.30 -18.68 -3.87
N HIS A 58 1.24 -18.89 -4.67
CA HIS A 58 1.30 -19.48 -6.01
C HIS A 58 0.95 -18.52 -7.15
N GLY A 59 0.63 -17.27 -6.82
CA GLY A 59 0.26 -16.22 -7.76
C GLY A 59 -0.19 -14.97 -7.02
N PHE A 60 -0.21 -13.84 -7.73
CA PHE A 60 -0.49 -12.53 -7.13
C PHE A 60 -1.66 -11.84 -7.83
N LEU A 61 -2.62 -11.40 -7.02
CA LEU A 61 -3.59 -10.39 -7.45
C LEU A 61 -2.92 -9.02 -7.34
N ALA A 62 -2.63 -8.40 -8.47
CA ALA A 62 -1.95 -7.12 -8.53
C ALA A 62 -2.94 -5.97 -8.25
N PRO A 63 -2.53 -4.94 -7.50
CA PRO A 63 -3.42 -3.85 -7.09
C PRO A 63 -3.88 -3.02 -8.29
N GLY A 64 -5.20 -2.95 -8.51
CA GLY A 64 -5.81 -2.27 -9.66
C GLY A 64 -5.44 -0.78 -9.74
N HIS A 65 -5.77 0.02 -8.71
CA HIS A 65 -5.51 1.46 -8.69
C HIS A 65 -4.03 1.82 -8.81
N VAL A 66 -3.14 1.10 -8.11
CA VAL A 66 -1.69 1.30 -8.27
C VAL A 66 -1.27 1.01 -9.71
N SER A 67 -1.83 -0.02 -10.33
CA SER A 67 -1.53 -0.39 -11.72
C SER A 67 -2.04 0.63 -12.74
N VAL A 68 -3.06 1.44 -12.42
CA VAL A 68 -3.46 2.58 -13.29
C VAL A 68 -2.30 3.56 -13.43
N ILE A 69 -1.56 3.81 -12.35
CA ILE A 69 -0.40 4.70 -12.36
C ILE A 69 0.82 3.99 -12.92
N THR A 70 1.19 2.83 -12.39
CA THR A 70 2.47 2.16 -12.70
C THR A 70 2.46 1.36 -14.00
N GLY A 71 1.27 1.02 -14.50
CA GLY A 71 1.08 0.06 -15.57
C GLY A 71 1.19 -1.39 -15.07
N SER A 72 0.66 -2.30 -15.86
CA SER A 72 0.72 -3.74 -15.57
C SER A 72 2.10 -4.36 -15.86
N ARG A 73 2.87 -3.77 -16.80
CA ARG A 73 4.18 -4.31 -17.22
C ARG A 73 5.23 -4.33 -16.10
N ILE A 74 5.04 -3.50 -15.07
CA ILE A 74 5.96 -3.40 -13.93
C ILE A 74 6.15 -4.73 -13.17
N PHE A 75 5.18 -5.64 -13.27
CA PHE A 75 5.23 -6.94 -12.62
C PHE A 75 5.96 -8.02 -13.44
N GLU A 76 6.21 -7.79 -14.74
CA GLU A 76 6.79 -8.82 -15.61
C GLU A 76 8.18 -9.31 -15.19
N PRO A 77 9.12 -8.45 -14.74
CA PRO A 77 10.43 -8.93 -14.30
C PRO A 77 10.30 -9.91 -13.13
N LEU A 78 9.41 -9.62 -12.17
CA LEU A 78 9.13 -10.49 -11.03
C LEU A 78 8.44 -11.78 -11.46
N ALA A 79 7.44 -11.69 -12.34
CA ALA A 79 6.73 -12.85 -12.87
C ALA A 79 7.69 -13.83 -13.54
N ARG A 80 8.57 -13.33 -14.42
CA ARG A 80 9.59 -14.14 -15.12
C ARG A 80 10.62 -14.70 -14.14
N LYS A 81 11.15 -13.88 -13.23
CA LYS A 81 12.19 -14.28 -12.27
C LYS A 81 11.74 -15.41 -11.35
N TYR A 82 10.49 -15.37 -10.88
CA TYR A 82 9.99 -16.31 -9.87
C TYR A 82 9.06 -17.40 -10.43
N GLY A 83 8.71 -17.33 -11.72
CA GLY A 83 7.79 -18.28 -12.35
C GLY A 83 6.37 -18.21 -11.77
N LEU A 84 5.97 -17.06 -11.22
CA LEU A 84 4.65 -16.87 -10.61
C LEU A 84 3.77 -15.94 -11.45
N PRO A 85 2.50 -16.26 -11.64
CA PRO A 85 1.59 -15.42 -12.38
C PRO A 85 1.16 -14.20 -11.57
N PHE A 86 0.89 -13.11 -12.28
CA PHE A 86 0.28 -11.91 -11.75
C PHE A 86 -0.98 -11.60 -12.57
N VAL A 87 -2.06 -11.28 -11.90
CA VAL A 87 -3.29 -10.83 -12.56
C VAL A 87 -3.70 -9.48 -11.99
N VAL A 88 -3.77 -8.46 -12.84
CA VAL A 88 -4.35 -7.15 -12.48
C VAL A 88 -5.86 -7.26 -12.67
N ALA A 89 -6.64 -6.83 -11.68
CA ALA A 89 -8.10 -6.87 -11.72
C ALA A 89 -8.70 -5.56 -11.19
N GLY A 90 -9.97 -5.33 -11.52
CA GLY A 90 -10.79 -4.32 -10.83
C GLY A 90 -11.23 -4.80 -9.45
N PHE A 91 -12.17 -4.08 -8.85
CA PHE A 91 -12.61 -4.27 -7.47
C PHE A 91 -14.02 -4.84 -7.33
N GLU A 92 -14.73 -5.07 -8.44
CA GLU A 92 -16.03 -5.74 -8.38
C GLU A 92 -15.85 -7.23 -8.06
N GLY A 93 -16.79 -7.81 -7.32
CA GLY A 93 -16.70 -9.21 -6.89
C GLY A 93 -16.51 -10.20 -8.05
N LYS A 94 -17.18 -9.96 -9.19
CA LYS A 94 -17.04 -10.78 -10.41
C LYS A 94 -15.64 -10.70 -11.04
N GLU A 95 -15.00 -9.53 -10.97
CA GLU A 95 -13.68 -9.29 -11.53
C GLU A 95 -12.61 -9.99 -10.69
N ILE A 96 -12.73 -9.90 -9.36
CA ILE A 96 -11.86 -10.61 -8.42
C ILE A 96 -11.98 -12.13 -8.60
N LEU A 97 -13.21 -12.66 -8.71
CA LEU A 97 -13.42 -14.09 -8.95
C LEU A 97 -12.81 -14.55 -10.28
N ALA A 98 -13.00 -13.78 -11.35
CA ALA A 98 -12.41 -14.08 -12.67
C ALA A 98 -10.87 -14.05 -12.61
N ALA A 99 -10.29 -13.09 -11.88
CA ALA A 99 -8.86 -12.97 -11.71
C ALA A 99 -8.26 -14.15 -10.91
N ILE A 100 -8.94 -14.60 -9.85
CA ILE A 100 -8.55 -15.81 -9.11
C ILE A 100 -8.59 -17.03 -10.04
N ALA A 101 -9.64 -17.19 -10.85
CA ALA A 101 -9.73 -18.28 -11.81
C ALA A 101 -8.59 -18.24 -12.84
N ALA A 102 -8.19 -17.06 -13.29
CA ALA A 102 -7.04 -16.88 -14.17
C ALA A 102 -5.72 -17.24 -13.48
N LEU A 103 -5.52 -16.83 -12.22
CA LEU A 103 -4.33 -17.21 -11.43
C LEU A 103 -4.18 -18.72 -11.30
N VAL A 104 -5.27 -19.44 -11.03
CA VAL A 104 -5.27 -20.91 -10.96
C VAL A 104 -4.86 -21.53 -12.30
N LYS A 105 -5.41 -21.03 -13.42
CA LYS A 105 -5.05 -21.51 -14.78
C LYS A 105 -3.61 -21.19 -15.18
N LEU A 106 -3.05 -20.11 -14.64
CA LEU A 106 -1.70 -19.65 -14.93
C LEU A 106 -0.66 -20.17 -13.92
N GLN A 107 -1.04 -21.03 -12.98
CA GLN A 107 -0.13 -21.52 -11.95
C GLN A 107 1.18 -22.08 -12.57
N GLY A 108 2.33 -21.68 -12.02
CA GLY A 108 3.65 -22.06 -12.52
C GLY A 108 4.07 -21.37 -13.83
N ARG A 109 3.26 -20.44 -14.35
CA ARG A 109 3.58 -19.64 -15.54
C ARG A 109 3.88 -18.21 -15.11
N GLY A 110 5.15 -17.81 -15.21
CA GLY A 110 5.64 -16.46 -14.91
C GLY A 110 5.16 -15.40 -15.89
N ARG A 111 3.86 -15.10 -15.90
CA ARG A 111 3.22 -14.15 -16.80
C ARG A 111 2.36 -13.15 -16.04
N VAL A 112 2.27 -11.94 -16.59
CA VAL A 112 1.32 -10.92 -16.16
C VAL A 112 0.10 -10.96 -17.08
N LEU A 113 -1.09 -10.88 -16.51
CA LEU A 113 -2.34 -10.74 -17.25
C LEU A 113 -3.07 -9.50 -16.73
N ASN A 114 -3.40 -8.58 -17.62
CA ASN A 114 -4.25 -7.45 -17.30
C ASN A 114 -5.72 -7.79 -17.59
N MET A 115 -6.51 -7.99 -16.55
CA MET A 115 -7.96 -8.19 -16.63
C MET A 115 -8.75 -6.93 -16.26
N TYR A 116 -8.07 -5.77 -16.16
CA TYR A 116 -8.71 -4.47 -15.95
C TYR A 116 -8.36 -3.46 -17.07
N PRO A 117 -8.54 -3.83 -18.36
CA PRO A 117 -8.07 -3.01 -19.49
C PRO A 117 -8.86 -1.71 -19.67
N SER A 118 -10.01 -1.57 -19.02
CA SER A 118 -10.80 -0.33 -19.01
C SER A 118 -10.10 0.80 -18.26
N ALA A 119 -9.21 0.49 -17.31
CA ALA A 119 -8.51 1.47 -16.48
C ALA A 119 -6.98 1.34 -16.52
N VAL A 120 -6.45 0.16 -16.80
CA VAL A 120 -5.01 -0.13 -16.72
C VAL A 120 -4.43 -0.39 -18.11
N THR A 121 -3.35 0.31 -18.44
CA THR A 121 -2.52 0.05 -19.63
C THR A 121 -1.25 -0.73 -19.26
N GLU A 122 -0.44 -1.11 -20.25
CA GLU A 122 0.84 -1.76 -19.99
C GLU A 122 1.83 -0.80 -19.32
N GLU A 123 1.87 0.44 -19.79
CA GLU A 123 2.80 1.47 -19.31
C GLU A 123 2.27 2.32 -18.16
N GLY A 124 0.97 2.28 -17.89
CA GLY A 124 0.30 3.12 -16.90
C GLY A 124 0.22 4.58 -17.32
N ASN A 125 0.01 5.45 -16.34
CA ASN A 125 -0.05 6.89 -16.54
C ASN A 125 1.36 7.51 -16.50
N ARG A 126 1.94 7.74 -17.69
CA ARG A 126 3.29 8.32 -17.83
C ARG A 126 3.40 9.72 -17.24
N GLU A 127 2.38 10.55 -17.40
CA GLU A 127 2.39 11.92 -16.88
C GLU A 127 2.43 11.92 -15.34
N ALA A 128 1.66 11.05 -14.70
CA ALA A 128 1.68 10.89 -13.25
C ALA A 128 3.05 10.38 -12.77
N GLN A 129 3.64 9.39 -13.46
CA GLN A 129 4.98 8.90 -13.15
C GLN A 129 6.04 10.00 -13.28
N GLU A 130 6.01 10.80 -14.34
CA GLU A 130 6.92 11.93 -14.54
C GLU A 130 6.80 12.97 -13.43
N ARG A 131 5.58 13.29 -12.99
CA ARG A 131 5.36 14.19 -11.85
C ARG A 131 5.93 13.63 -10.55
N VAL A 132 5.71 12.34 -10.26
CA VAL A 132 6.31 11.69 -9.08
C VAL A 132 7.83 11.75 -9.15
N MET A 133 8.44 11.42 -10.29
CA MET A 133 9.90 11.47 -10.48
C MET A 133 10.48 12.88 -10.40
N ARG A 134 9.69 13.90 -10.78
CA ARG A 134 10.08 15.30 -10.70
C ARG A 134 10.17 15.79 -9.25
N PHE A 135 9.19 15.48 -8.41
CA PHE A 135 9.12 16.04 -7.05
C PHE A 135 9.76 15.14 -5.99
N PHE A 136 9.84 13.84 -6.22
CA PHE A 136 10.31 12.87 -5.24
C PHE A 136 11.56 12.13 -5.71
N GLU A 137 12.36 11.69 -4.75
CA GLU A 137 13.50 10.81 -4.95
C GLU A 137 13.40 9.54 -4.08
N PRO A 138 13.97 8.40 -4.52
CA PRO A 138 14.05 7.20 -3.69
C PRO A 138 14.83 7.46 -2.38
N CYS A 139 14.36 6.86 -1.30
CA CYS A 139 15.06 6.80 -0.02
C CYS A 139 14.78 5.46 0.67
N ASP A 140 15.52 5.18 1.73
CA ASP A 140 15.28 4.01 2.56
C ASP A 140 14.05 4.25 3.43
N ALA A 141 13.22 3.22 3.60
CA ALA A 141 12.02 3.33 4.42
C ALA A 141 11.77 2.03 5.19
N ALA A 142 11.22 2.17 6.39
CA ALA A 142 10.75 1.08 7.23
C ALA A 142 9.39 0.58 6.73
N TRP A 143 9.32 -0.73 6.54
CA TRP A 143 8.09 -1.45 6.21
C TRP A 143 7.73 -2.35 7.39
N ARG A 144 6.54 -2.15 7.93
CA ARG A 144 6.07 -2.89 9.10
C ARG A 144 6.06 -4.40 8.84
N GLY A 145 6.90 -5.13 9.58
CA GLY A 145 7.08 -6.58 9.41
C GLY A 145 8.17 -7.01 8.43
N LEU A 146 8.80 -6.06 7.72
CA LEU A 146 9.90 -6.30 6.78
C LEU A 146 11.19 -5.55 7.14
N GLY A 147 11.12 -4.59 8.07
CA GLY A 147 12.26 -3.75 8.45
C GLY A 147 12.53 -2.64 7.43
N VAL A 148 13.72 -2.05 7.49
CA VAL A 148 14.14 -1.02 6.54
C VAL A 148 14.51 -1.66 5.22
N ILE A 149 13.87 -1.20 4.13
CA ILE A 149 14.14 -1.65 2.78
C ILE A 149 14.78 -0.49 2.01
N ALA A 150 15.97 -0.74 1.44
CA ALA A 150 16.74 0.27 0.74
C ALA A 150 16.03 0.76 -0.52
N GLY A 151 16.03 2.09 -0.75
CA GLY A 151 15.39 2.73 -1.90
C GLY A 151 13.88 2.47 -2.03
N SER A 152 13.23 2.06 -0.94
CA SER A 152 11.84 1.62 -0.98
C SER A 152 10.82 2.72 -0.79
N GLY A 153 11.21 3.81 -0.12
CA GLY A 153 10.40 4.98 0.14
C GLY A 153 10.61 6.09 -0.89
N ARG A 154 9.84 7.15 -0.72
CA ARG A 154 9.93 8.38 -1.51
C ARG A 154 9.96 9.56 -0.55
N LYS A 155 10.95 10.43 -0.71
CA LYS A 155 11.02 11.73 -0.01
C LYS A 155 11.02 12.84 -1.04
N LEU A 156 10.60 14.04 -0.63
CA LEU A 156 10.72 15.21 -1.50
C LEU A 156 12.18 15.44 -1.83
N ARG A 157 12.45 15.84 -3.08
CA ARG A 157 13.80 16.26 -3.44
C ARG A 157 14.17 17.52 -2.68
N LYS A 158 15.47 17.76 -2.51
CA LYS A 158 16.01 18.90 -1.77
C LYS A 158 15.46 20.25 -2.25
N GLU A 159 15.21 20.41 -3.54
CA GLU A 159 14.65 21.65 -4.10
C GLU A 159 13.21 21.95 -3.61
N TYR A 160 12.54 20.95 -3.05
CA TYR A 160 11.17 21.02 -2.53
C TYR A 160 11.11 20.82 -0.99
N GLU A 161 12.25 20.85 -0.29
CA GLU A 161 12.33 20.61 1.16
C GLU A 161 11.50 21.59 2.00
N ALA A 162 11.28 22.81 1.51
CA ALA A 162 10.40 23.79 2.15
C ALA A 162 8.93 23.31 2.29
N PHE A 163 8.54 22.29 1.53
CA PHE A 163 7.21 21.66 1.60
C PHE A 163 7.23 20.32 2.34
N ASP A 164 8.37 19.90 2.88
CA ASP A 164 8.49 18.60 3.55
C ASP A 164 7.91 18.62 4.97
N ALA A 165 6.97 17.71 5.22
CA ALA A 165 6.27 17.56 6.50
C ALA A 165 6.86 16.45 7.39
N GLY A 166 8.16 16.17 7.28
CA GLY A 166 8.81 15.06 7.97
C GLY A 166 8.97 13.79 7.12
N GLY A 167 9.15 13.94 5.81
CA GLY A 167 9.45 12.87 4.86
C GLY A 167 10.87 12.31 4.97
N ALA A 168 11.75 12.92 5.77
CA ALA A 168 13.07 12.39 6.09
C ALA A 168 13.05 11.26 7.14
N GLU A 169 12.00 11.18 7.96
CA GLU A 169 11.88 10.23 9.08
C GLU A 169 11.12 8.96 8.69
N LEU A 170 11.51 8.34 7.56
CA LEU A 170 10.85 7.12 7.06
C LEU A 170 11.47 5.83 7.58
N MET A 171 12.56 5.88 8.35
CA MET A 171 13.32 4.70 8.78
C MET A 171 12.83 4.08 10.11
N GLU A 172 11.86 4.71 10.77
CA GLU A 172 11.33 4.20 12.04
C GLU A 172 9.90 3.65 11.86
N ASP A 173 9.73 2.36 12.17
CA ASP A 173 8.41 1.80 12.46
C ASP A 173 8.18 1.85 13.96
N VAL A 174 7.64 2.98 14.45
CA VAL A 174 7.32 3.13 15.88
C VAL A 174 6.22 2.12 16.22
N GLY A 175 6.63 1.07 16.92
CA GLY A 175 5.76 -0.02 17.35
C GLY A 175 4.71 0.49 18.34
N GLY A 176 3.46 0.05 18.15
CA GLY A 176 2.40 0.23 19.14
C GLY A 176 2.51 -0.79 20.28
N ASN A 177 1.36 -1.20 20.80
CA ASN A 177 1.26 -2.24 21.83
C ASN A 177 2.11 -3.50 21.46
N PRO A 178 3.05 -3.96 22.31
CA PRO A 178 3.94 -5.10 22.00
C PRO A 178 3.20 -6.42 21.73
N ALA A 179 1.96 -6.57 22.23
CA ALA A 179 1.12 -7.73 21.95
C ALA A 179 0.44 -7.66 20.56
N CYS A 180 0.53 -6.52 19.87
CA CYS A 180 -0.04 -6.33 18.54
C CYS A 180 0.70 -7.19 17.51
N ARG A 181 -0.07 -7.85 16.64
CA ARG A 181 0.46 -8.71 15.57
C ARG A 181 0.25 -8.14 14.16
N CYS A 182 0.12 -6.81 14.03
CA CYS A 182 -0.07 -6.13 12.74
C CYS A 182 0.96 -6.55 11.68
N ALA A 183 2.24 -6.64 12.05
CA ALA A 183 3.29 -7.10 11.13
C ALA A 183 3.01 -8.50 10.55
N GLN A 184 2.53 -9.44 11.37
CA GLN A 184 2.21 -10.79 10.91
C GLN A 184 0.95 -10.84 10.05
N VAL A 185 -0.04 -9.97 10.36
CA VAL A 185 -1.26 -9.80 9.54
C VAL A 185 -0.91 -9.24 8.17
N LEU A 186 -0.11 -8.16 8.09
CA LEU A 186 0.32 -7.55 6.82
C LEU A 186 1.13 -8.52 5.96
N MET A 187 1.96 -9.36 6.59
CA MET A 187 2.72 -10.41 5.92
C MET A 187 1.89 -11.65 5.55
N GLY A 188 0.58 -11.65 5.82
CA GLY A 188 -0.31 -12.79 5.54
C GLY A 188 0.04 -14.07 6.32
N ARG A 189 0.82 -13.96 7.40
CA ARG A 189 1.24 -15.10 8.25
C ARG A 189 0.12 -15.54 9.18
N ILE A 190 -0.70 -14.60 9.63
CA ILE A 190 -1.90 -14.84 10.45
C ILE A 190 -3.07 -14.00 9.94
N ARG A 191 -4.31 -14.43 10.22
CA ARG A 191 -5.53 -13.67 10.02
C ARG A 191 -5.73 -12.67 11.19
N PRO A 192 -6.46 -11.56 10.99
CA PRO A 192 -6.74 -10.61 12.06
C PRO A 192 -7.30 -11.25 13.34
N ARG A 193 -8.20 -12.25 13.23
CA ARG A 193 -8.79 -12.97 14.37
C ARG A 193 -7.79 -13.79 15.19
N GLU A 194 -6.65 -14.14 14.60
CA GLU A 194 -5.58 -14.86 15.30
C GLU A 194 -4.72 -13.92 16.16
N CYS A 195 -4.89 -12.59 16.01
CA CYS A 195 -4.27 -11.61 16.89
C CYS A 195 -4.96 -11.61 18.28
N PRO A 196 -4.22 -11.72 19.39
CA PRO A 196 -4.80 -11.83 20.73
C PRO A 196 -5.58 -10.58 21.16
N LEU A 197 -5.32 -9.43 20.53
CA LEU A 197 -5.93 -8.14 20.84
C LEU A 197 -7.20 -7.86 20.02
N PHE A 198 -7.37 -8.52 18.87
CA PHE A 198 -8.43 -8.21 17.91
C PHE A 198 -9.81 -8.39 18.53
N GLY A 199 -10.64 -7.36 18.42
CA GLY A 199 -12.01 -7.32 18.95
C GLY A 199 -12.15 -7.42 20.46
N LYS A 200 -11.03 -7.31 21.19
CA LYS A 200 -11.01 -7.17 22.64
C LYS A 200 -10.64 -5.73 22.98
N VAL A 201 -9.35 -5.50 23.22
CA VAL A 201 -8.79 -4.18 23.50
C VAL A 201 -8.41 -3.42 22.22
N CYS A 202 -8.41 -4.09 21.06
CA CYS A 202 -8.18 -3.48 19.75
C CYS A 202 -9.48 -3.46 18.96
N THR A 203 -10.11 -2.28 18.91
CA THR A 203 -11.30 -1.98 18.11
C THR A 203 -11.07 -0.67 17.33
N PRO A 204 -11.95 -0.28 16.38
CA PRO A 204 -11.84 1.02 15.71
C PRO A 204 -11.81 2.22 16.67
N GLN A 205 -12.50 2.13 17.81
CA GLN A 205 -12.54 3.18 18.82
C GLN A 205 -11.28 3.19 19.70
N THR A 206 -10.64 2.03 19.90
CA THR A 206 -9.44 1.87 20.72
C THR A 206 -8.34 1.10 19.96
N PRO A 207 -7.84 1.62 18.83
CA PRO A 207 -6.95 0.87 17.96
C PRO A 207 -5.58 0.66 18.61
N GLN A 208 -5.08 -0.58 18.60
CA GLN A 208 -3.77 -0.95 19.16
C GLN A 208 -2.66 -1.02 18.11
N GLY A 209 -2.98 -0.84 16.82
CA GLY A 209 -2.02 -0.88 15.73
C GLY A 209 -2.62 -0.39 14.42
N ALA A 210 -1.76 -0.04 13.45
CA ALA A 210 -2.20 0.68 12.25
C ALA A 210 -3.21 -0.09 11.38
N CYS A 211 -3.20 -1.43 11.40
CA CYS A 211 -4.18 -2.22 10.66
C CYS A 211 -5.62 -2.03 11.17
N MET A 212 -5.83 -1.49 12.37
CA MET A 212 -7.15 -1.14 12.92
C MET A 212 -7.46 0.37 12.78
N VAL A 213 -6.45 1.21 12.58
CA VAL A 213 -6.61 2.66 12.36
C VAL A 213 -7.02 2.96 10.91
N SER A 214 -6.39 2.28 9.95
CA SER A 214 -6.63 2.51 8.52
C SER A 214 -7.93 1.84 8.08
N THR A 215 -8.74 2.54 7.30
CA THR A 215 -9.95 2.01 6.66
C THR A 215 -9.66 0.90 5.65
N GLU A 216 -8.46 0.92 5.06
CA GLU A 216 -7.93 -0.15 4.18
C GLU A 216 -7.18 -1.24 4.97
N GLY A 217 -7.02 -1.06 6.28
CA GLY A 217 -6.29 -1.99 7.14
C GLY A 217 -7.03 -3.31 7.27
N SER A 218 -6.30 -4.44 7.11
CA SER A 218 -6.91 -5.77 7.14
C SER A 218 -7.68 -6.08 8.43
N CYS A 219 -7.26 -5.51 9.57
CA CYS A 219 -8.01 -5.68 10.82
C CYS A 219 -9.32 -4.87 10.80
N PHE A 220 -9.28 -3.61 10.38
CA PHE A 220 -10.47 -2.78 10.24
C PHE A 220 -11.48 -3.40 9.27
N SER A 221 -11.03 -3.87 8.10
CA SER A 221 -11.94 -4.52 7.14
C SER A 221 -12.56 -5.81 7.70
N CYS A 222 -11.77 -6.61 8.43
CA CYS A 222 -12.25 -7.83 9.10
C CYS A 222 -13.34 -7.49 10.13
N TRP A 223 -13.12 -6.46 10.95
CA TRP A 223 -14.07 -5.96 11.93
C TRP A 223 -15.41 -5.54 11.29
N GLN A 224 -15.34 -4.71 10.24
CA GLN A 224 -16.52 -4.23 9.51
C GLN A 224 -17.33 -5.37 8.89
N SER A 225 -16.64 -6.37 8.31
CA SER A 225 -17.29 -7.51 7.66
C SER A 225 -18.06 -8.42 8.62
N GLU A 226 -17.76 -8.35 9.91
CA GLU A 226 -18.32 -9.23 10.95
C GLU A 226 -19.42 -8.56 11.77
N GLY A 227 -19.64 -7.25 11.59
CA GLY A 227 -20.64 -6.49 12.34
C GLY A 227 -20.34 -6.39 13.83
N LEU A 228 -19.06 -6.37 14.20
CA LEU A 228 -18.59 -6.20 15.58
C LEU A 228 -18.47 -4.71 15.96
#